data_AF-A0A7X9JI60-F1
#
_entry.id   AF-A0A7X9JI60-F1
#
_cell.length_a   1.000
_cell.length_b   1.000
_cell.length_c   1.000
_cell.angle_alpha   90.00
_cell.angle_beta   90.00
_cell.angle_gamma   90.00
#
_symmetry.space_group_name_H-M   'P 1'
#
loop_
_entity.id
_entity.type
_entity.pdbx_description
1 polymer ?
#
loop_
_entity_poly.entity_id
_entity_poly.type
_entity_poly.pdbx_seq_one_letter_code
_entity_poly.pdbx_strand_id
1 'polypeptide(L)'
;MKWLKANTFILLSLFILEGFSQTNVSPSLIETQKYIENSFENYQIDIKELKTYYLNSKKYASIYDYKSASILKKDYNGNLYFEYYSDDGYNSVSCTFNIINVEIGKIVSTQTTHSFSISCKSSQDCIKLEKSLLKKITITSPNNTIISRFRNSLIHLQTLSNEIPGLASVVKDPFDEHEVKELNDIKISIPNIKYEDINKNNRIDETEKTSLIISLQNHNQRDISNISIEIKELNKIKGLVFQEKHNIQTLTSNQTRNIEIKIESNNELQIGEANFEIKVLSNNVEITKKTVKIATFNSGPQEILISKLPEIDLNIPKTSNLRRNTYAIVIGNEDYKSKQPNLSYETNVKYAENDAKIFKEYLINTLGIPNTNITYLTNATSAQIKQAINKVKQLPLVNSNAEIIFYYAGHGLPDEKTKEQYIIPVDVNSSNLSFGIKINEIESELSSNNPKRVLLILDACFSGAARNESLLSNRAVRVRPKENVIKGNSIILSASSNEEASKAYDEMQHGMFTYFLLKKLQETKGNVDLQTLFDFLYFNVREKSLLINNQFQTPTITKSPQIQNNLNEIKF
;
A
#
# COMPACT_ATOMS: atom_id res chain seq x y z
N MET A 1 18.50 64.06 8.45
CA MET A 1 19.81 64.16 9.16
C MET A 1 19.86 63.04 10.19
N LYS A 2 20.69 61.99 10.01
CA LYS A 2 22.04 61.82 10.66
C LYS A 2 22.02 62.23 12.14
N TRP A 3 22.52 61.51 13.13
CA TRP A 3 23.16 60.20 13.34
C TRP A 3 23.46 60.17 14.86
N LEU A 4 23.44 59.00 15.52
CA LEU A 4 24.29 58.58 16.66
C LEU A 4 24.39 59.50 17.93
N LYS A 5 24.16 59.06 19.18
CA LYS A 5 24.98 58.12 19.98
C LYS A 5 24.43 58.02 21.41
N ALA A 6 24.73 56.91 22.05
CA ALA A 6 24.32 56.46 23.37
C ALA A 6 24.79 57.34 24.56
N ASN A 7 23.98 57.40 25.63
CA ASN A 7 24.32 56.87 26.97
C ASN A 7 23.22 57.17 28.01
N THR A 8 22.77 56.10 28.69
CA THR A 8 22.30 55.98 30.10
C THR A 8 21.72 57.19 30.84
N PHE A 9 20.50 57.04 31.40
CA PHE A 9 20.25 57.13 32.85
C PHE A 9 18.87 56.54 33.21
N ILE A 10 18.84 55.70 34.25
CA ILE A 10 17.67 55.08 34.87
C ILE A 10 17.10 56.05 35.91
N LEU A 11 15.77 56.17 36.01
CA LEU A 11 15.11 56.47 37.29
C LEU A 11 13.83 55.62 37.44
N LEU A 12 13.80 54.88 38.55
CA LEU A 12 12.72 54.06 39.13
C LEU A 12 11.55 54.95 39.57
N SER A 13 10.29 54.51 39.58
CA SER A 13 9.59 53.85 40.72
C SER A 13 8.07 53.88 40.42
N LEU A 14 7.13 53.08 40.93
CA LEU A 14 7.02 51.94 41.87
C LEU A 14 5.53 51.50 41.78
N PHE A 15 5.19 50.23 42.00
CA PHE A 15 4.24 49.81 43.05
C PHE A 15 4.16 48.28 43.15
N ILE A 16 4.65 47.78 44.29
CA ILE A 16 4.32 46.50 44.92
C ILE A 16 3.84 46.86 46.33
N LEU A 17 2.62 46.49 46.68
CA LEU A 17 2.07 46.36 48.03
C LEU A 17 1.25 45.05 47.94
N GLU A 18 1.37 44.04 48.79
CA GLU A 18 1.67 43.99 50.21
C GLU A 18 2.49 42.73 50.53
N GLY A 19 3.34 42.78 51.56
CA GLY A 19 3.99 41.57 52.09
C GLY A 19 5.25 41.80 52.93
N PHE A 20 5.86 42.99 52.92
CA PHE A 20 7.00 43.29 53.77
C PHE A 20 6.78 44.60 54.53
N SER A 21 6.93 44.52 55.85
CA SER A 21 6.99 45.69 56.73
C SER A 21 8.10 46.63 56.27
N GLN A 22 7.74 47.91 56.23
CA GLN A 22 8.50 49.05 55.74
C GLN A 22 9.96 49.09 56.23
N THR A 23 10.90 48.77 55.35
CA THR A 23 12.28 49.28 55.42
C THR A 23 12.78 49.59 54.00
N ASN A 24 13.23 50.83 53.77
CA ASN A 24 13.59 51.42 52.47
C ASN A 24 14.92 50.92 51.88
N VAL A 25 15.20 49.62 51.97
CA VAL A 25 16.34 49.00 51.30
C VAL A 25 15.80 47.83 50.51
N SER A 26 15.96 47.87 49.19
CA SER A 26 15.70 46.71 48.34
C SER A 26 16.49 45.53 48.91
N PRO A 27 15.84 44.41 49.28
CA PRO A 27 16.51 43.35 50.01
C PRO A 27 17.71 42.87 49.20
N SER A 28 18.84 42.68 49.87
CA SER A 28 20.01 42.08 49.24
C SER A 28 19.64 40.68 48.73
N LEU A 29 20.44 40.16 47.78
CA LEU A 29 20.25 38.80 47.27
C LEU A 29 20.23 37.76 48.41
N ILE A 30 21.00 38.02 49.48
CA ILE A 30 21.10 37.19 50.68
C ILE A 30 19.84 37.25 51.54
N GLU A 31 19.23 38.44 51.71
CA GLU A 31 17.97 38.60 52.47
C GLU A 31 16.76 38.05 51.71
N THR A 32 16.75 38.23 50.38
CA THR A 32 15.74 37.62 49.49
C THR A 32 15.85 36.10 49.50
N GLN A 33 17.07 35.56 49.50
CA GLN A 33 17.34 34.14 49.60
C GLN A 33 16.89 33.56 50.95
N LYS A 34 17.19 34.23 52.07
CA LYS A 34 16.78 33.80 53.42
C LYS A 34 15.26 33.78 53.60
N TYR A 35 14.56 34.73 52.98
CA TYR A 35 13.10 34.77 53.01
C TYR A 35 12.46 33.61 52.22
N ILE A 36 13.03 33.28 51.05
CA ILE A 36 12.61 32.12 50.26
C ILE A 36 12.92 30.82 51.04
N GLU A 37 14.11 30.69 51.64
CA GLU A 37 14.50 29.53 52.44
C GLU A 37 13.54 29.32 53.65
N ASN A 38 13.22 30.38 54.42
CA ASN A 38 12.25 30.30 55.53
C ASN A 38 10.80 30.01 55.06
N SER A 39 10.41 30.48 53.88
CA SER A 39 9.05 30.27 53.35
C SER A 39 8.81 28.85 52.82
N PHE A 40 9.90 28.12 52.52
CA PHE A 40 9.88 26.76 52.01
C PHE A 40 10.55 25.74 52.96
N GLU A 41 10.97 26.17 54.15
CA GLU A 41 11.72 25.38 55.15
C GLU A 41 10.96 24.10 55.58
N ASN A 42 9.63 24.13 55.54
CA ASN A 42 8.78 22.99 55.89
C ASN A 42 8.56 21.97 54.77
N TYR A 43 9.06 22.22 53.54
CA TYR A 43 8.74 21.39 52.36
C TYR A 43 9.96 20.70 51.70
N GLN A 44 11.17 20.79 52.29
CA GLN A 44 12.40 20.12 51.81
C GLN A 44 12.68 20.27 50.29
N ILE A 45 12.53 21.48 49.77
CA ILE A 45 12.69 21.79 48.34
C ILE A 45 14.09 22.35 48.08
N ASP A 46 14.91 21.66 47.29
CA ASP A 46 16.23 22.18 46.88
C ASP A 46 16.08 23.18 45.72
N ILE A 47 16.28 24.46 46.02
CA ILE A 47 15.99 25.60 45.14
C ILE A 47 17.16 25.94 44.21
N LYS A 48 18.22 25.12 44.18
CA LYS A 48 19.38 25.36 43.30
C LYS A 48 19.03 25.31 41.81
N GLU A 49 18.01 24.55 41.40
CA GLU A 49 17.64 24.38 39.98
C GLU A 49 16.82 25.52 39.38
N LEU A 50 16.06 26.25 40.21
CA LEU A 50 15.33 27.44 39.74
C LEU A 50 16.26 28.60 39.37
N LYS A 51 17.52 28.57 39.82
CA LYS A 51 18.54 29.58 39.50
C LYS A 51 18.99 29.53 38.04
N THR A 52 18.72 28.45 37.29
CA THR A 52 19.24 28.24 35.93
C THR A 52 18.28 28.62 34.79
N TYR A 53 17.04 28.98 35.09
CA TYR A 53 16.10 29.46 34.06
C TYR A 53 16.30 30.96 33.78
N TYR A 54 17.06 31.26 32.74
CA TYR A 54 17.11 32.61 32.15
C TYR A 54 15.79 32.96 31.45
N LEU A 55 14.77 33.34 32.22
CA LEU A 55 13.61 34.09 31.72
C LEU A 55 13.85 35.61 31.69
N ASN A 56 15.12 36.02 31.68
CA ASN A 56 15.52 37.39 31.41
C ASN A 56 16.79 37.41 30.56
N SER A 57 16.67 36.94 29.31
CA SER A 57 17.73 37.16 28.33
C SER A 57 17.42 38.45 27.54
N LYS A 58 18.17 39.51 27.82
CA LYS A 58 18.19 40.77 27.04
C LYS A 58 18.64 40.58 25.57
N LYS A 59 18.97 39.36 25.13
CA LYS A 59 19.61 39.07 23.84
C LYS A 59 18.63 38.86 22.68
N TYR A 60 17.32 38.85 22.94
CA TYR A 60 16.27 38.65 21.92
C TYR A 60 15.18 39.74 21.93
N ALA A 61 15.46 40.91 22.53
CA ALA A 61 14.50 42.00 22.63
C ALA A 61 14.28 42.80 21.32
N SER A 62 14.94 42.44 20.21
CA SER A 62 14.90 43.22 18.95
C SER A 62 14.14 42.56 17.80
N ILE A 63 13.40 41.48 18.05
CA ILE A 63 12.57 40.82 17.05
C ILE A 63 11.28 40.43 17.75
N TYR A 64 10.31 41.34 17.87
CA TYR A 64 8.85 41.11 17.82
C TYR A 64 8.15 42.43 18.14
N ASP A 65 7.35 42.89 17.19
CA ASP A 65 6.45 44.04 17.33
C ASP A 65 5.13 43.65 18.03
N TYR A 66 5.18 42.68 18.97
CA TYR A 66 4.06 42.34 19.85
C TYR A 66 4.58 41.90 21.23
N LYS A 67 4.47 42.89 22.11
CA LYS A 67 4.43 43.01 23.57
C LYS A 67 4.40 41.75 24.45
N SER A 68 5.23 41.84 25.49
CA SER A 68 5.45 40.90 26.59
C SER A 68 4.16 40.42 27.28
N ALA A 69 4.03 39.11 27.43
CA ALA A 69 3.12 38.49 28.39
C ALA A 69 3.89 38.18 29.68
N SER A 70 3.44 38.73 30.80
CA SER A 70 4.02 38.50 32.13
C SER A 70 3.09 37.58 32.92
N ILE A 71 3.58 36.43 33.38
CA ILE A 71 2.87 35.59 34.35
C ILE A 71 3.15 36.19 35.73
N LEU A 72 2.19 36.96 36.27
CA LEU A 72 2.48 37.83 37.42
C LEU A 72 2.18 37.20 38.78
N LYS A 73 1.19 36.31 38.92
CA LYS A 73 0.85 35.62 40.18
C LYS A 73 -0.20 34.51 39.99
N LYS A 74 -0.30 33.62 40.99
CA LYS A 74 -1.44 32.71 41.24
C LYS A 74 -2.39 33.41 42.23
N ASP A 75 -3.70 33.39 41.99
CA ASP A 75 -4.67 33.81 43.03
C ASP A 75 -4.95 32.66 44.03
N TYR A 76 -5.69 32.93 45.10
CA TYR A 76 -6.04 31.92 46.13
C TYR A 76 -6.81 30.71 45.57
N ASN A 77 -7.34 30.80 44.34
CA ASN A 77 -8.12 29.76 43.67
C ASN A 77 -7.34 29.05 42.54
N GLY A 78 -6.10 29.44 42.29
CA GLY A 78 -5.22 28.80 41.31
C GLY A 78 -5.31 29.29 39.88
N ASN A 79 -5.96 30.44 39.64
CA ASN A 79 -6.04 31.01 38.29
C ASN A 79 -4.71 31.65 37.86
N LEU A 80 -4.41 31.61 36.55
CA LEU A 80 -3.29 32.31 35.96
C LEU A 80 -3.70 33.72 35.55
N TYR A 81 -2.98 34.71 36.05
CA TYR A 81 -3.16 36.11 35.71
C TYR A 81 -2.18 36.53 34.62
N PHE A 82 -2.73 37.05 33.53
CA PHE A 82 -1.99 37.70 32.45
C PHE A 82 -2.46 39.14 32.36
N GLU A 83 -1.53 40.06 32.16
CA GLU A 83 -1.85 41.47 31.97
C GLU A 83 -1.32 41.92 30.62
N TYR A 84 -2.23 42.39 29.77
CA TYR A 84 -1.91 42.91 28.45
C TYR A 84 -2.01 44.43 28.47
N TYR A 85 -0.99 45.13 28.00
CA TYR A 85 -0.97 46.59 27.96
C TYR A 85 -1.18 47.08 26.51
N SER A 86 -2.13 48.00 26.29
CA SER A 86 -2.34 48.67 24.99
C SER A 86 -1.18 49.59 24.61
N ASP A 87 -1.14 50.03 23.34
CA ASP A 87 0.01 50.74 22.72
C ASP A 87 0.37 52.06 23.38
N ASP A 88 -0.58 52.65 24.10
CA ASP A 88 -0.43 53.86 24.90
C ASP A 88 0.13 53.60 26.32
N GLY A 89 0.22 52.34 26.77
CA GLY A 89 0.76 51.97 28.09
C GLY A 89 -0.13 52.31 29.28
N TYR A 90 -1.29 52.94 29.05
CA TYR A 90 -2.22 53.39 30.10
C TYR A 90 -3.41 52.46 30.29
N ASN A 91 -3.81 51.70 29.28
CA ASN A 91 -4.88 50.71 29.44
C ASN A 91 -4.28 49.31 29.54
N SER A 92 -4.51 48.65 30.67
CA SER A 92 -4.26 47.23 30.83
C SER A 92 -5.57 46.46 30.69
N VAL A 93 -5.54 45.41 29.89
CA VAL A 93 -6.55 44.36 29.87
C VAL A 93 -6.00 43.22 30.71
N SER A 94 -6.56 43.08 31.90
CA SER A 94 -6.25 41.99 32.81
C SER A 94 -7.08 40.77 32.44
N CYS A 95 -6.37 39.68 32.11
CA CYS A 95 -6.97 38.42 31.78
C CYS A 95 -6.66 37.37 32.83
N THR A 96 -7.68 36.98 33.58
CA THR A 96 -7.61 35.84 34.50
C THR A 96 -8.19 34.61 33.80
N PHE A 97 -7.37 33.60 33.56
CA PHE A 97 -7.84 32.35 32.98
C PHE A 97 -7.83 31.24 34.03
N ASN A 98 -8.95 30.53 34.08
CA ASN A 98 -8.98 29.20 34.66
C ASN A 98 -8.53 28.20 33.58
N ILE A 99 -7.33 27.64 33.72
CA ILE A 99 -6.73 26.71 32.73
C ILE A 99 -7.62 25.47 32.50
N ILE A 100 -8.45 25.09 33.47
CA ILE A 100 -9.34 23.92 33.39
C ILE A 100 -10.33 24.05 32.21
N ASN A 101 -10.81 25.28 31.94
CA ASN A 101 -11.93 25.55 31.03
C ASN A 101 -11.55 26.20 29.71
N VAL A 102 -10.28 26.12 29.29
CA VAL A 102 -9.84 26.55 27.97
C VAL A 102 -9.80 25.39 26.95
N GLU A 103 -10.03 25.71 25.69
CA GLU A 103 -9.82 24.84 24.53
C GLU A 103 -8.62 25.32 23.75
N ILE A 104 -7.70 24.39 23.49
CA ILE A 104 -6.46 24.64 22.78
C ILE A 104 -6.60 24.11 21.35
N GLY A 105 -6.59 25.04 20.39
CA GLY A 105 -6.69 24.76 18.97
C GLY A 105 -5.48 23.99 18.41
N LYS A 106 -5.64 23.49 17.19
CA LYS A 106 -4.55 22.84 16.44
C LYS A 106 -3.50 23.88 16.04
N ILE A 107 -2.25 23.45 15.95
CA ILE A 107 -1.19 24.27 15.36
C ILE A 107 -1.48 24.39 13.86
N VAL A 108 -1.65 25.62 13.39
CA VAL A 108 -1.80 25.97 11.98
C VAL A 108 -0.50 26.61 11.51
N SER A 109 0.03 26.10 10.41
CA SER A 109 1.29 26.59 9.83
C SER A 109 0.99 27.34 8.54
N THR A 110 1.56 28.54 8.42
CA THR A 110 1.63 29.32 7.18
C THR A 110 3.06 29.26 6.64
N GLN A 111 3.32 29.85 5.47
CA GLN A 111 4.67 29.86 4.87
C GLN A 111 5.74 30.51 5.75
N THR A 112 5.36 31.38 6.70
CA THR A 112 6.32 32.15 7.51
C THR A 112 6.10 32.07 9.03
N THR A 113 4.93 31.58 9.48
CA THR A 113 4.59 31.53 10.91
C THR A 113 3.75 30.33 11.29
N HIS A 114 3.92 29.87 12.52
CA HIS A 114 3.13 28.83 13.16
C HIS A 114 2.23 29.49 14.20
N SER A 115 1.00 29.01 14.34
CA SER A 115 0.05 29.59 15.27
C SER A 115 -0.85 28.55 15.91
N PHE A 116 -1.34 28.79 17.13
CA PHE A 116 -2.46 28.04 17.68
C PHE A 116 -3.35 28.97 18.50
N SER A 117 -4.61 28.57 18.69
CA SER A 117 -5.58 29.41 19.39
C SER A 117 -5.98 28.86 20.74
N ILE A 118 -6.38 29.73 21.66
CA ILE A 118 -6.96 29.40 22.96
C ILE A 118 -8.33 30.07 23.05
N SER A 119 -9.37 29.32 23.40
CA SER A 119 -10.74 29.81 23.58
C SER A 119 -11.36 29.25 24.87
N CYS A 120 -12.38 29.89 25.46
CA CYS A 120 -13.13 29.27 26.58
C CYS A 120 -14.13 28.23 26.04
N LYS A 121 -14.43 27.19 26.84
CA LYS A 121 -15.47 26.18 26.53
C LYS A 121 -16.91 26.74 26.56
N SER A 122 -17.21 27.71 27.43
CA SER A 122 -18.51 28.39 27.46
C SER A 122 -18.38 29.88 27.80
N SER A 123 -19.40 30.68 27.48
CA SER A 123 -19.47 32.10 27.85
C SER A 123 -19.61 32.32 29.37
N GLN A 124 -20.15 31.34 30.09
CA GLN A 124 -20.25 31.36 31.56
C GLN A 124 -18.93 31.05 32.24
N ASP A 125 -18.04 30.29 31.60
CA ASP A 125 -16.68 30.02 32.11
C ASP A 125 -15.73 31.21 31.96
N CYS A 126 -16.05 32.16 31.10
CA CYS A 126 -15.29 33.42 30.96
C CYS A 126 -15.75 34.52 31.94
N ILE A 127 -16.62 34.26 32.94
CA ILE A 127 -17.31 35.30 33.74
C ILE A 127 -16.40 36.22 34.60
N LYS A 128 -15.08 35.97 34.68
CA LYS A 128 -14.12 36.92 35.30
C LYS A 128 -13.23 37.69 34.33
N LEU A 129 -13.58 37.69 33.04
CA LEU A 129 -12.99 38.59 32.05
C LEU A 129 -14.09 39.60 31.71
N GLU A 130 -13.83 40.89 31.93
CA GLU A 130 -14.79 41.93 31.61
C GLU A 130 -15.40 41.71 30.22
N LYS A 131 -16.72 41.94 30.12
CA LYS A 131 -17.68 41.48 29.09
C LYS A 131 -17.30 41.67 27.60
N SER A 132 -16.14 42.22 27.27
CA SER A 132 -15.70 42.54 25.91
C SER A 132 -14.78 41.48 25.27
N LEU A 133 -14.33 40.44 25.99
CA LEU A 133 -13.36 39.46 25.47
C LEU A 133 -13.89 38.01 25.44
N LEU A 134 -15.01 37.80 24.75
CA LEU A 134 -15.45 36.48 24.27
C LEU A 134 -14.60 35.96 23.08
N LYS A 135 -13.32 36.31 23.01
CA LYS A 135 -12.51 36.16 21.79
C LYS A 135 -11.33 35.21 21.95
N LYS A 136 -11.30 34.25 21.03
CA LYS A 136 -10.18 33.40 20.63
C LYS A 136 -8.85 34.18 20.64
N ILE A 137 -7.93 33.82 21.52
CA ILE A 137 -6.57 34.36 21.56
C ILE A 137 -5.70 33.50 20.64
N THR A 138 -4.96 34.12 19.71
CA THR A 138 -4.06 33.40 18.80
C THR A 138 -2.62 33.72 19.16
N ILE A 139 -1.83 32.68 19.40
CA ILE A 139 -0.40 32.78 19.69
C ILE A 139 0.36 32.37 18.44
N THR A 140 1.26 33.23 17.97
CA THR A 140 2.01 33.11 16.71
C THR A 140 3.51 33.13 16.97
N SER A 141 4.27 32.26 16.32
CA SER A 141 5.73 32.34 16.26
C SER A 141 6.26 31.73 14.95
N PRO A 142 7.33 32.29 14.36
CA PRO A 142 8.00 31.72 13.20
C PRO A 142 8.70 30.39 13.53
N ASN A 143 8.99 30.10 14.80
CA ASN A 143 9.63 28.87 15.23
C ASN A 143 8.59 27.85 15.71
N ASN A 144 8.43 26.77 14.93
CA ASN A 144 7.47 25.69 15.21
C ASN A 144 7.74 24.99 16.54
N THR A 145 9.01 24.81 16.90
CA THR A 145 9.41 24.15 18.14
C THR A 145 9.00 24.97 19.36
N ILE A 146 9.06 26.30 19.27
CA ILE A 146 8.62 27.20 20.35
C ILE A 146 7.09 27.11 20.52
N ILE A 147 6.34 27.14 19.41
CA ILE A 147 4.87 27.00 19.43
C ILE A 147 4.44 25.63 19.98
N SER A 148 5.11 24.56 19.54
CA SER A 148 4.82 23.20 19.99
C SER A 148 5.15 23.00 21.46
N ARG A 149 6.30 23.52 21.94
CA ARG A 149 6.67 23.48 23.36
C ARG A 149 5.69 24.24 24.22
N PHE A 150 5.36 25.49 23.85
CA PHE A 150 4.44 26.31 24.63
C PHE A 150 3.02 25.70 24.66
N ARG A 151 2.52 25.21 23.52
CA ARG A 151 1.24 24.49 23.45
C ARG A 151 1.24 23.23 24.34
N ASN A 152 2.31 22.44 24.29
CA ASN A 152 2.42 21.21 25.09
C ASN A 152 2.54 21.53 26.59
N SER A 153 3.28 22.57 26.97
CA SER A 153 3.31 23.05 28.36
C SER A 153 1.93 23.48 28.83
N LEU A 154 1.15 24.17 27.99
CA LEU A 154 -0.20 24.62 28.35
C LEU A 154 -1.19 23.45 28.46
N ILE A 155 -1.13 22.48 27.53
CA ILE A 155 -1.90 21.23 27.62
C ILE A 155 -1.52 20.48 28.88
N HIS A 156 -0.23 20.36 29.19
CA HIS A 156 0.25 19.68 30.39
C HIS A 156 -0.22 20.38 31.67
N LEU A 157 -0.16 21.71 31.73
CA LEU A 157 -0.70 22.49 32.85
C LEU A 157 -2.22 22.29 33.00
N GLN A 158 -2.94 22.14 31.87
CA GLN A 158 -4.37 21.84 31.88
C GLN A 158 -4.67 20.42 32.37
N THR A 159 -3.89 19.44 31.92
CA THR A 159 -3.97 18.05 32.37
C THR A 159 -3.67 17.95 33.87
N LEU A 160 -2.58 18.58 34.34
CA LEU A 160 -2.22 18.64 35.76
C LEU A 160 -3.30 19.30 36.62
N SER A 161 -3.93 20.36 36.13
CA SER A 161 -5.02 21.04 36.85
C SER A 161 -6.31 20.24 36.91
N ASN A 162 -6.54 19.32 35.98
CA ASN A 162 -7.73 18.47 35.91
C ASN A 162 -7.57 17.17 36.72
N GLU A 163 -6.34 16.69 36.86
CA GLU A 163 -6.07 15.36 37.46
C GLU A 163 -5.81 15.41 38.97
N ILE A 164 -5.59 16.60 39.56
CA ILE A 164 -5.23 16.74 40.98
C ILE A 164 -6.10 17.80 41.68
N PRO A 165 -7.06 17.42 42.53
CA PRO A 165 -7.67 18.36 43.48
C PRO A 165 -6.61 18.77 44.51
N GLY A 166 -6.03 19.97 44.38
CA GLY A 166 -5.12 20.53 45.38
C GLY A 166 -3.62 20.60 45.01
N LEU A 167 -3.28 20.90 43.76
CA LEU A 167 -1.91 21.21 43.32
C LEU A 167 -1.36 22.52 43.95
N ALA A 168 -1.00 22.46 45.23
CA ALA A 168 -0.07 23.30 45.95
C ALA A 168 0.94 22.37 46.66
N SER A 169 2.24 22.69 46.55
CA SER A 169 3.42 22.05 47.18
C SER A 169 3.93 20.70 46.59
N VAL A 170 4.95 20.63 45.69
CA VAL A 170 6.44 20.46 45.83
C VAL A 170 6.93 19.33 46.78
N VAL A 171 7.98 18.51 46.60
CA VAL A 171 9.14 18.20 45.69
C VAL A 171 9.50 16.72 46.02
N LYS A 172 9.99 15.79 45.19
CA LYS A 172 11.18 15.76 44.31
C LYS A 172 11.04 14.61 43.31
N ASP A 173 11.77 14.79 42.23
CA ASP A 173 11.85 14.04 40.98
C ASP A 173 12.08 12.52 41.11
N PRO A 174 11.15 11.67 40.61
CA PRO A 174 11.34 10.22 40.56
C PRO A 174 11.79 9.67 39.20
N PHE A 175 12.07 10.49 38.17
CA PHE A 175 12.44 10.00 36.83
C PHE A 175 13.92 10.15 36.48
N ASP A 176 14.73 10.73 37.37
CA ASP A 176 16.19 10.78 37.20
C ASP A 176 16.92 9.45 37.52
N GLU A 177 16.23 8.38 37.94
CA GLU A 177 16.83 7.04 38.08
C GLU A 177 15.99 5.87 37.49
N HIS A 178 14.90 6.17 36.77
CA HIS A 178 14.10 5.15 36.10
C HIS A 178 14.09 5.36 34.58
N GLU A 179 14.49 4.32 33.84
CA GLU A 179 14.35 4.24 32.38
C GLU A 179 12.97 4.74 31.96
N VAL A 180 12.99 5.67 31.01
CA VAL A 180 11.81 6.26 30.35
C VAL A 180 10.84 5.16 29.96
N LYS A 181 9.75 4.97 30.73
CA LYS A 181 8.55 4.38 30.17
C LYS A 181 7.83 5.49 29.44
N GLU A 182 8.16 5.60 28.15
CA GLU A 182 7.33 6.26 27.15
C GLU A 182 5.86 5.99 27.50
N LEU A 183 5.03 7.04 27.51
CA LEU A 183 3.58 6.97 27.66
C LEU A 183 3.10 5.78 26.84
N ASN A 184 2.78 4.66 27.53
CA ASN A 184 2.58 3.33 26.96
C ASN A 184 2.09 3.44 25.52
N ASP A 185 3.02 3.32 24.57
CA ASP A 185 2.74 3.28 23.15
C ASP A 185 1.56 2.33 23.00
N ILE A 186 0.38 2.85 22.67
CA ILE A 186 -0.75 1.98 22.37
C ILE A 186 -0.32 1.26 21.09
N LYS A 187 0.26 0.07 21.23
CA LYS A 187 0.77 -0.70 20.09
C LYS A 187 -0.40 -1.45 19.47
N ILE A 188 -1.13 -0.77 18.61
CA ILE A 188 -2.12 -1.40 17.74
C ILE A 188 -1.55 -1.41 16.32
N SER A 189 -1.57 -2.57 15.67
CA SER A 189 -1.18 -2.68 14.27
C SER A 189 -2.32 -3.19 13.41
N ILE A 190 -2.21 -2.94 12.11
CA ILE A 190 -3.06 -3.51 11.07
C ILE A 190 -2.22 -4.59 10.37
N PRO A 191 -2.07 -5.82 10.89
CA PRO A 191 -1.24 -6.84 10.25
C PRO A 191 -1.69 -7.13 8.81
N ASN A 192 -3.00 -7.19 8.56
CA ASN A 192 -3.55 -7.56 7.27
C ASN A 192 -4.79 -6.72 6.92
N ILE A 193 -4.96 -6.46 5.62
CA ILE A 193 -6.18 -5.92 5.03
C ILE A 193 -6.54 -6.86 3.89
N LYS A 194 -7.66 -7.57 4.01
CA LYS A 194 -8.16 -8.46 2.97
C LYS A 194 -9.30 -7.76 2.23
N TYR A 195 -9.21 -7.73 0.92
CA TYR A 195 -10.32 -7.33 0.05
C TYR A 195 -11.16 -8.57 -0.28
N GLU A 196 -12.48 -8.47 -0.12
CA GLU A 196 -13.44 -9.50 -0.53
C GLU A 196 -14.47 -8.90 -1.48
N ASP A 197 -14.53 -9.49 -2.66
CA ASP A 197 -15.46 -9.21 -3.74
C ASP A 197 -16.22 -10.48 -4.12
N ILE A 198 -17.42 -10.31 -4.68
CA ILE A 198 -18.32 -11.44 -4.95
C ILE A 198 -17.80 -12.27 -6.12
N ASN A 199 -17.25 -11.60 -7.13
CA ASN A 199 -16.81 -12.20 -8.39
C ASN A 199 -15.31 -12.54 -8.45
N LYS A 200 -14.55 -12.21 -7.39
CA LYS A 200 -13.11 -12.51 -7.22
C LYS A 200 -12.22 -11.98 -8.34
N ASN A 201 -12.58 -10.84 -8.92
CA ASN A 201 -11.80 -10.15 -9.92
C ASN A 201 -10.83 -9.09 -9.33
N ASN A 202 -10.80 -8.96 -7.99
CA ASN A 202 -9.93 -8.04 -7.23
C ASN A 202 -10.09 -6.56 -7.59
N ARG A 203 -11.28 -6.14 -8.02
CA ARG A 203 -11.63 -4.73 -8.26
C ARG A 203 -13.04 -4.45 -7.77
N ILE A 204 -13.42 -3.18 -7.66
CA ILE A 204 -14.79 -2.75 -7.34
C ILE A 204 -15.48 -2.45 -8.66
N ASP A 205 -16.47 -3.26 -9.02
CA ASP A 205 -17.34 -3.00 -10.17
C ASP A 205 -18.52 -2.09 -9.77
N GLU A 206 -19.17 -1.48 -10.76
CA GLU A 206 -20.40 -0.69 -10.61
C GLU A 206 -21.52 -1.51 -9.99
N THR A 207 -22.30 -0.92 -9.07
CA THR A 207 -23.39 -1.59 -8.31
C THR A 207 -22.96 -2.77 -7.45
N GLU A 208 -21.66 -3.03 -7.34
CA GLU A 208 -21.12 -4.13 -6.56
C GLU A 208 -21.10 -3.80 -5.08
N LYS A 209 -21.28 -4.84 -4.27
CA LYS A 209 -21.06 -4.81 -2.82
C LYS A 209 -19.82 -5.62 -2.50
N THR A 210 -18.82 -4.95 -1.94
CA THR A 210 -17.53 -5.53 -1.60
C THR A 210 -17.18 -5.17 -0.16
N SER A 211 -16.09 -5.73 0.37
CA SER A 211 -15.71 -5.53 1.76
C SER A 211 -14.21 -5.49 1.97
N LEU A 212 -13.78 -4.60 2.87
CA LEU A 212 -12.43 -4.58 3.42
C LEU A 212 -12.47 -5.21 4.81
N ILE A 213 -11.83 -6.37 4.96
CA ILE A 213 -11.64 -7.01 6.26
C ILE A 213 -10.30 -6.55 6.82
N ILE A 214 -10.35 -5.68 7.82
CA ILE A 214 -9.20 -5.11 8.51
C ILE A 214 -8.93 -5.95 9.75
N SER A 215 -7.79 -6.65 9.77
CA SER A 215 -7.31 -7.30 10.98
C SER A 215 -6.64 -6.27 11.86
N LEU A 216 -7.19 -5.99 13.04
CA LEU A 216 -6.59 -5.15 14.07
C LEU A 216 -5.99 -6.01 15.18
N GLN A 217 -4.73 -5.79 15.51
CA GLN A 217 -4.05 -6.52 16.57
C GLN A 217 -3.63 -5.57 17.69
N ASN A 218 -4.08 -5.87 18.91
CA ASN A 218 -3.60 -5.23 20.13
C ASN A 218 -2.34 -5.95 20.61
N HIS A 219 -1.18 -5.29 20.62
CA HIS A 219 0.07 -5.85 21.16
C HIS A 219 0.32 -5.47 22.62
N ASN A 220 -0.64 -4.78 23.25
CA ASN A 220 -0.55 -4.38 24.64
C ASN A 220 -1.01 -5.53 25.55
N GLN A 221 -0.43 -5.59 26.75
CA GLN A 221 -0.85 -6.49 27.84
C GLN A 221 -2.12 -6.02 28.58
N ARG A 222 -2.88 -5.09 27.98
CA ARG A 222 -4.10 -4.51 28.53
C ARG A 222 -5.12 -4.26 27.44
N ASP A 223 -6.39 -4.23 27.84
CA ASP A 223 -7.50 -3.87 26.97
C ASP A 223 -7.42 -2.39 26.58
N ILE A 224 -7.74 -2.08 25.32
CA ILE A 224 -7.77 -0.72 24.80
C ILE A 224 -9.20 -0.39 24.38
N SER A 225 -9.78 0.61 25.03
CA SER A 225 -11.14 1.10 24.77
C SER A 225 -11.14 2.36 23.90
N ASN A 226 -12.31 2.71 23.36
CA ASN A 226 -12.52 3.91 22.53
C ASN A 226 -11.64 3.94 21.27
N ILE A 227 -11.52 2.79 20.61
CA ILE A 227 -10.85 2.70 19.33
C ILE A 227 -11.84 3.10 18.24
N SER A 228 -11.40 3.89 17.27
CA SER A 228 -12.17 4.13 16.05
C SER A 228 -11.29 3.93 14.83
N ILE A 229 -11.85 3.27 13.81
CA ILE A 229 -11.26 3.25 12.48
C ILE A 229 -11.89 4.37 11.68
N GLU A 230 -11.06 5.25 11.13
CA GLU A 230 -11.46 6.25 10.15
C GLU A 230 -10.92 5.83 8.77
N ILE A 231 -11.82 5.67 7.80
CA ILE A 231 -11.49 5.31 6.42
C ILE A 231 -11.81 6.49 5.50
N LYS A 232 -10.87 6.80 4.60
CA LYS A 232 -11.02 7.87 3.63
C LYS A 232 -10.48 7.45 2.27
N GLU A 233 -11.21 7.74 1.20
CA GLU A 233 -10.73 7.55 -0.17
C GLU A 233 -10.01 8.83 -0.65
N LEU A 234 -8.73 8.71 -0.97
CA LEU A 234 -7.84 9.84 -1.22
C LEU A 234 -7.94 10.38 -2.65
N ASN A 235 -8.30 9.55 -3.63
CA ASN A 235 -8.35 9.94 -5.04
C ASN A 235 -9.70 10.57 -5.44
N LYS A 236 -10.66 10.60 -4.52
CA LYS A 236 -12.03 11.11 -4.67
C LYS A 236 -12.79 10.45 -5.84
N ILE A 237 -12.68 9.14 -5.95
CA ILE A 237 -13.42 8.34 -6.94
C ILE A 237 -14.92 8.49 -6.68
N LYS A 238 -15.66 8.97 -7.70
CA LYS A 238 -17.11 9.10 -7.64
C LYS A 238 -17.80 7.73 -7.61
N GLY A 239 -18.99 7.70 -7.02
CA GLY A 239 -19.87 6.52 -7.00
C GLY A 239 -19.50 5.43 -6.00
N LEU A 240 -18.59 5.70 -5.06
CA LEU A 240 -18.32 4.84 -3.90
C LEU A 240 -19.11 5.32 -2.68
N VAL A 241 -19.68 4.36 -1.94
CA VAL A 241 -20.46 4.58 -0.73
C VAL A 241 -19.94 3.65 0.35
N PHE A 242 -19.44 4.22 1.44
CA PHE A 242 -18.95 3.48 2.61
C PHE A 242 -19.04 4.37 3.86
N GLN A 243 -19.05 3.74 5.02
CA GLN A 243 -19.07 4.46 6.30
C GLN A 243 -17.65 4.93 6.65
N GLU A 244 -17.44 6.24 6.81
CA GLU A 244 -16.10 6.80 7.06
C GLU A 244 -15.56 6.49 8.45
N LYS A 245 -16.42 6.21 9.44
CA LYS A 245 -16.01 5.99 10.84
C LYS A 245 -16.67 4.77 11.46
N HIS A 246 -15.85 3.84 11.96
CA HIS A 246 -16.28 2.62 12.64
C HIS A 246 -15.76 2.62 14.08
N ASN A 247 -16.66 2.62 15.06
CA ASN A 247 -16.29 2.60 16.47
C ASN A 247 -16.16 1.16 16.99
N ILE A 248 -15.11 0.93 17.77
CA ILE A 248 -14.81 -0.35 18.42
C ILE A 248 -14.75 -0.06 19.91
N GLN A 249 -15.68 -0.66 20.67
CA GLN A 249 -15.81 -0.40 22.10
C GLN A 249 -14.53 -0.76 22.86
N THR A 250 -14.05 -2.00 22.68
CA THR A 250 -12.84 -2.52 23.33
C THR A 250 -12.14 -3.52 22.40
N LEU A 251 -10.81 -3.47 22.38
CA LEU A 251 -9.95 -4.51 21.80
C LEU A 251 -9.15 -5.13 22.94
N THR A 252 -9.36 -6.43 23.20
CA THR A 252 -8.77 -7.07 24.37
C THR A 252 -7.26 -7.26 24.21
N SER A 253 -6.55 -7.37 25.33
CA SER A 253 -5.10 -7.61 25.38
C SER A 253 -4.66 -8.74 24.45
N ASN A 254 -3.60 -8.52 23.66
CA ASN A 254 -3.01 -9.53 22.75
C ASN A 254 -3.96 -10.14 21.70
N GLN A 255 -5.16 -9.58 21.51
CA GLN A 255 -6.15 -10.10 20.59
C GLN A 255 -5.99 -9.50 19.19
N THR A 256 -6.23 -10.34 18.17
CA THR A 256 -6.53 -9.89 16.80
C THR A 256 -8.03 -9.95 16.55
N ARG A 257 -8.62 -8.86 16.09
CA ARG A 257 -10.04 -8.76 15.71
C ARG A 257 -10.17 -8.30 14.27
N ASN A 258 -11.00 -9.01 13.51
CA ASN A 258 -11.32 -8.62 12.14
C ASN A 258 -12.52 -7.68 12.14
N ILE A 259 -12.39 -6.56 11.43
CA ILE A 259 -13.43 -5.55 11.27
C ILE A 259 -13.77 -5.47 9.78
N GLU A 260 -15.02 -5.75 9.44
CA GLU A 260 -15.53 -5.67 8.07
C GLU A 260 -16.05 -4.26 7.79
N ILE A 261 -15.46 -3.59 6.81
CA ILE A 261 -15.95 -2.34 6.24
C ILE A 261 -16.57 -2.65 4.90
N LYS A 262 -17.89 -2.46 4.81
CA LYS A 262 -18.65 -2.65 3.58
C LYS A 262 -18.46 -1.45 2.66
N ILE A 263 -18.16 -1.74 1.40
CA ILE A 263 -18.03 -0.76 0.33
C ILE A 263 -19.10 -1.11 -0.70
N GLU A 264 -20.00 -0.18 -0.96
CA GLU A 264 -20.98 -0.28 -2.02
C GLU A 264 -20.62 0.72 -3.12
N SER A 265 -20.83 0.34 -4.37
CA SER A 265 -20.73 1.25 -5.50
C SER A 265 -22.08 1.48 -6.15
N ASN A 266 -22.21 2.56 -6.92
CA ASN A 266 -23.42 2.90 -7.66
C ASN A 266 -23.13 3.14 -9.15
N ASN A 267 -24.16 3.52 -9.91
CA ASN A 267 -24.05 3.70 -11.36
C ASN A 267 -23.13 4.85 -11.80
N GLU A 268 -22.73 5.72 -10.88
CA GLU A 268 -21.81 6.84 -11.12
C GLU A 268 -20.36 6.47 -10.80
N LEU A 269 -20.06 5.19 -10.56
CA LEU A 269 -18.71 4.74 -10.21
C LEU A 269 -17.72 5.26 -11.27
N GLN A 270 -16.62 5.88 -10.85
CA GLN A 270 -15.60 6.33 -11.80
C GLN A 270 -14.55 5.24 -12.01
N ILE A 271 -14.16 4.98 -13.26
CA ILE A 271 -13.03 4.10 -13.58
C ILE A 271 -11.74 4.73 -13.05
N GLY A 272 -10.94 3.95 -12.32
CA GLY A 272 -9.68 4.43 -11.74
C GLY A 272 -9.09 3.46 -10.71
N GLU A 273 -8.35 4.03 -9.77
CA GLU A 273 -7.81 3.32 -8.61
C GLU A 273 -8.29 4.07 -7.37
N ALA A 274 -9.14 3.45 -6.56
CA ALA A 274 -9.51 3.95 -5.25
C ALA A 274 -8.36 3.70 -4.27
N ASN A 275 -7.93 4.73 -3.55
CA ASN A 275 -6.88 4.66 -2.57
C ASN A 275 -7.45 4.93 -1.18
N PHE A 276 -7.79 3.86 -0.46
CA PHE A 276 -8.37 3.95 0.87
C PHE A 276 -7.26 4.08 1.93
N GLU A 277 -7.22 5.23 2.59
CA GLU A 277 -6.45 5.46 3.82
C GLU A 277 -7.29 5.02 5.02
N ILE A 278 -6.75 4.08 5.80
CA ILE A 278 -7.36 3.51 7.00
C ILE A 278 -6.51 3.96 8.19
N LYS A 279 -7.09 4.80 9.04
CA LYS A 279 -6.49 5.29 10.28
C LYS A 279 -7.14 4.62 11.48
N VAL A 280 -6.33 4.17 12.42
CA VAL A 280 -6.80 3.67 13.72
C VAL A 280 -6.49 4.75 14.74
N LEU A 281 -7.52 5.21 15.42
CA LEU A 281 -7.42 6.19 16.48
C LEU A 281 -7.82 5.58 17.81
N SER A 282 -7.18 6.03 18.88
CA SER A 282 -7.59 5.80 20.26
C SER A 282 -7.76 7.15 20.93
N ASN A 283 -8.93 7.42 21.52
CA ASN A 283 -9.24 8.73 22.11
C ASN A 283 -8.94 9.92 21.16
N ASN A 284 -9.27 9.75 19.87
CA ASN A 284 -9.02 10.72 18.79
C ASN A 284 -7.53 11.03 18.49
N VAL A 285 -6.60 10.21 18.98
CA VAL A 285 -5.18 10.25 18.60
C VAL A 285 -4.89 9.15 17.61
N GLU A 286 -4.29 9.49 16.47
CA GLU A 286 -3.85 8.51 15.46
C GLU A 286 -2.76 7.61 16.04
N ILE A 287 -3.01 6.30 16.02
CA ILE A 287 -2.09 5.27 16.50
C ILE A 287 -1.33 4.66 15.33
N THR A 288 -2.05 4.29 14.27
CA THR A 288 -1.46 3.70 13.07
C THR A 288 -2.31 4.02 11.85
N LYS A 289 -1.69 3.92 10.68
CA LYS A 289 -2.38 4.06 9.39
C LYS A 289 -1.85 3.08 8.37
N LYS A 290 -2.71 2.64 7.47
CA LYS A 290 -2.36 1.90 6.26
C LYS A 290 -3.18 2.41 5.09
N THR A 291 -2.65 2.21 3.89
CA THR A 291 -3.37 2.49 2.64
C THR A 291 -3.57 1.21 1.86
N VAL A 292 -4.73 1.04 1.24
CA VAL A 292 -5.01 -0.04 0.29
C VAL A 292 -5.53 0.57 -1.00
N LYS A 293 -4.98 0.11 -2.12
CA LYS A 293 -5.36 0.52 -3.46
C LYS A 293 -6.18 -0.58 -4.11
N ILE A 294 -7.34 -0.22 -4.66
CA ILE A 294 -8.24 -1.15 -5.34
C ILE A 294 -8.68 -0.50 -6.64
N ALA A 295 -8.58 -1.21 -7.75
CA ALA A 295 -9.08 -0.73 -9.03
C ALA A 295 -10.61 -0.56 -8.98
N THR A 296 -11.15 0.48 -9.60
CA THR A 296 -12.59 0.68 -9.78
C THR A 296 -12.95 0.61 -11.25
N PHE A 297 -14.07 -0.03 -11.55
CA PHE A 297 -14.50 -0.29 -12.91
C PHE A 297 -15.99 0.01 -13.08
N ASN A 298 -16.31 0.98 -13.93
CA ASN A 298 -17.67 1.24 -14.36
C ASN A 298 -17.91 0.59 -15.72
N SER A 299 -18.91 -0.26 -15.72
CA SER A 299 -19.25 -1.15 -16.81
C SER A 299 -20.21 -0.53 -17.83
N GLY A 300 -20.95 0.52 -17.45
CA GLY A 300 -22.11 0.94 -18.22
C GLY A 300 -23.20 -0.14 -18.27
N PRO A 301 -24.34 0.08 -18.96
CA PRO A 301 -25.35 -0.95 -19.16
C PRO A 301 -24.70 -2.25 -19.65
N GLN A 302 -25.15 -3.40 -19.12
CA GLN A 302 -24.54 -4.73 -19.25
C GLN A 302 -24.17 -5.15 -20.69
N GLU A 303 -24.82 -4.57 -21.71
CA GLU A 303 -24.45 -4.69 -23.13
C GLU A 303 -23.05 -4.12 -23.48
N ILE A 304 -22.51 -3.18 -22.70
CA ILE A 304 -21.20 -2.53 -22.89
C ILE A 304 -20.05 -3.33 -22.24
N LEU A 305 -20.33 -4.15 -21.21
CA LEU A 305 -19.33 -5.04 -20.60
C LEU A 305 -18.97 -6.22 -21.54
N ILE A 306 -19.98 -6.76 -22.22
CA ILE A 306 -19.81 -7.68 -23.35
C ILE A 306 -19.13 -6.96 -24.52
N SER A 307 -19.27 -5.63 -24.66
CA SER A 307 -18.56 -4.89 -25.72
C SER A 307 -17.08 -4.55 -25.41
N LYS A 308 -16.55 -4.88 -24.23
CA LYS A 308 -15.14 -4.61 -23.83
C LYS A 308 -14.26 -5.84 -23.74
N LEU A 309 -14.85 -7.04 -23.59
CA LEU A 309 -14.09 -8.28 -23.74
C LEU A 309 -13.84 -8.52 -25.23
N PRO A 310 -12.66 -9.03 -25.62
CA PRO A 310 -12.42 -9.35 -27.02
C PRO A 310 -13.43 -10.41 -27.47
N GLU A 311 -13.87 -10.37 -28.73
CA GLU A 311 -14.86 -11.34 -29.25
C GLU A 311 -14.45 -12.80 -29.01
N ILE A 312 -13.15 -13.08 -28.96
CA ILE A 312 -12.60 -14.42 -28.69
C ILE A 312 -12.97 -14.95 -27.30
N ASP A 313 -13.25 -14.09 -26.32
CA ASP A 313 -13.60 -14.52 -24.95
C ASP A 313 -15.10 -14.80 -24.81
N LEU A 314 -15.91 -14.20 -25.67
CA LEU A 314 -17.36 -14.20 -25.58
C LEU A 314 -17.99 -15.24 -26.51
N ASN A 315 -17.53 -15.26 -27.76
CA ASN A 315 -18.12 -16.04 -28.83
C ASN A 315 -17.35 -17.35 -29.05
N ILE A 316 -17.05 -18.08 -27.97
CA ILE A 316 -16.31 -19.35 -28.04
C ILE A 316 -17.17 -20.39 -28.77
N PRO A 317 -16.75 -20.90 -29.96
CA PRO A 317 -17.55 -21.85 -30.71
C PRO A 317 -17.76 -23.16 -29.93
N LYS A 318 -18.94 -23.75 -30.07
CA LYS A 318 -19.28 -25.04 -29.45
C LYS A 318 -19.29 -26.15 -30.50
N THR A 319 -18.74 -27.30 -30.13
CA THR A 319 -18.79 -28.54 -30.91
C THR A 319 -19.54 -29.64 -30.15
N SER A 320 -20.21 -30.53 -30.88
CA SER A 320 -20.76 -31.77 -30.33
C SER A 320 -19.79 -32.95 -30.45
N ASN A 321 -18.69 -32.80 -31.19
CA ASN A 321 -17.71 -33.85 -31.42
C ASN A 321 -16.74 -33.94 -30.24
N LEU A 322 -16.79 -35.04 -29.49
CA LEU A 322 -15.95 -35.24 -28.32
C LEU A 322 -14.60 -35.89 -28.64
N ARG A 323 -13.50 -35.25 -28.23
CA ARG A 323 -12.13 -35.77 -28.32
C ARG A 323 -11.72 -36.50 -27.04
N ARG A 324 -12.35 -37.64 -26.77
CA ARG A 324 -12.15 -38.41 -25.51
C ARG A 324 -10.73 -38.96 -25.32
N ASN A 325 -9.96 -39.11 -26.40
CA ASN A 325 -8.58 -39.59 -26.37
C ASN A 325 -7.56 -38.46 -26.23
N THR A 326 -7.98 -37.21 -26.20
CA THR A 326 -7.09 -36.07 -26.06
C THR A 326 -7.05 -35.64 -24.59
N TYR A 327 -5.84 -35.39 -24.08
CA TYR A 327 -5.57 -34.95 -22.73
C TYR A 327 -4.74 -33.67 -22.78
N ALA A 328 -4.97 -32.78 -21.82
CA ALA A 328 -4.29 -31.49 -21.83
C ALA A 328 -3.69 -31.14 -20.47
N ILE A 329 -2.52 -30.51 -20.49
CA ILE A 329 -1.96 -29.75 -19.39
C ILE A 329 -1.99 -28.28 -19.83
N VAL A 330 -2.68 -27.42 -19.08
CA VAL A 330 -2.85 -26.00 -19.39
C VAL A 330 -2.35 -25.18 -18.22
N ILE A 331 -1.28 -24.42 -18.43
CA ILE A 331 -0.58 -23.68 -17.37
C ILE A 331 -0.52 -22.19 -17.72
N GLY A 332 -0.95 -21.35 -16.78
CA GLY A 332 -0.78 -19.90 -16.84
C GLY A 332 -0.03 -19.37 -15.61
N ASN A 333 1.21 -18.95 -15.78
CA ASN A 333 2.03 -18.39 -14.71
C ASN A 333 2.16 -16.88 -14.89
N GLU A 334 1.51 -16.12 -14.01
CA GLU A 334 1.44 -14.65 -14.07
C GLU A 334 2.10 -14.00 -12.85
N ASP A 335 1.76 -14.47 -11.65
CA ASP A 335 2.15 -13.85 -10.38
C ASP A 335 3.44 -14.47 -9.81
N TYR A 336 4.58 -14.08 -10.38
CA TYR A 336 5.90 -14.45 -9.89
C TYR A 336 6.26 -13.66 -8.62
N LYS A 337 5.91 -12.38 -8.59
CA LYS A 337 6.32 -11.46 -7.52
C LYS A 337 5.81 -11.88 -6.14
N SER A 338 4.53 -12.27 -6.03
CA SER A 338 4.00 -12.70 -4.72
C SER A 338 4.52 -14.06 -4.27
N LYS A 339 4.95 -14.90 -5.21
CA LYS A 339 5.42 -16.27 -4.98
C LYS A 339 6.92 -16.36 -4.69
N GLN A 340 7.64 -15.25 -4.84
CA GLN A 340 9.08 -15.14 -4.63
C GLN A 340 9.45 -14.04 -3.60
N PRO A 341 8.80 -13.97 -2.42
CA PRO A 341 8.97 -12.84 -1.50
C PRO A 341 10.37 -12.74 -0.86
N ASN A 342 11.10 -13.87 -0.77
CA ASN A 342 12.42 -13.97 -0.15
C ASN A 342 13.55 -14.17 -1.17
N LEU A 343 13.26 -13.94 -2.45
CA LEU A 343 14.19 -14.12 -3.57
C LEU A 343 14.27 -12.80 -4.36
N SER A 344 15.30 -12.66 -5.22
CA SER A 344 15.16 -11.74 -6.35
C SER A 344 13.94 -12.19 -7.15
N TYR A 345 12.92 -11.35 -7.21
CA TYR A 345 11.62 -11.70 -7.79
C TYR A 345 11.61 -11.41 -9.29
N GLU A 346 11.01 -12.31 -10.05
CA GLU A 346 10.73 -12.07 -11.47
C GLU A 346 9.50 -11.15 -11.63
N THR A 347 9.47 -10.37 -12.71
CA THR A 347 8.32 -9.53 -13.06
C THR A 347 7.11 -10.38 -13.41
N ASN A 348 5.89 -9.89 -13.15
CA ASN A 348 4.69 -10.63 -13.50
C ASN A 348 4.46 -10.69 -15.02
N VAL A 349 3.90 -11.80 -15.49
CA VAL A 349 3.59 -12.04 -16.92
C VAL A 349 2.11 -11.72 -17.15
N LYS A 350 1.82 -10.45 -17.41
CA LYS A 350 0.45 -9.96 -17.65
C LYS A 350 -0.33 -10.89 -18.57
N TYR A 351 -1.55 -11.23 -18.14
CA TYR A 351 -2.54 -12.01 -18.87
C TYR A 351 -2.23 -13.51 -19.02
N ALA A 352 -1.14 -14.04 -18.48
CA ALA A 352 -0.83 -15.47 -18.60
C ALA A 352 -1.90 -16.36 -17.93
N GLU A 353 -2.53 -15.91 -16.84
CA GLU A 353 -3.66 -16.64 -16.25
C GLU A 353 -4.90 -16.59 -17.12
N ASN A 354 -5.18 -15.43 -17.73
CA ASN A 354 -6.31 -15.25 -18.64
C ASN A 354 -6.13 -16.08 -19.92
N ASP A 355 -4.94 -16.03 -20.52
CA ASP A 355 -4.50 -16.82 -21.65
C ASP A 355 -4.80 -18.32 -21.44
N ALA A 356 -4.33 -18.87 -20.30
CA ALA A 356 -4.57 -20.26 -19.94
C ALA A 356 -6.06 -20.57 -19.66
N LYS A 357 -6.78 -19.65 -19.02
CA LYS A 357 -8.21 -19.79 -18.73
C LYS A 357 -9.04 -19.89 -20.01
N ILE A 358 -8.87 -18.94 -20.94
CA ILE A 358 -9.65 -18.91 -22.18
C ILE A 358 -9.23 -20.06 -23.10
N PHE A 359 -7.94 -20.41 -23.17
CA PHE A 359 -7.50 -21.58 -23.93
C PHE A 359 -8.16 -22.87 -23.43
N LYS A 360 -8.28 -23.08 -22.12
CA LYS A 360 -9.02 -24.20 -21.54
C LYS A 360 -10.48 -24.21 -22.03
N GLU A 361 -11.15 -23.06 -22.05
CA GLU A 361 -12.53 -22.97 -22.53
C GLU A 361 -12.65 -23.34 -24.02
N TYR A 362 -11.67 -23.00 -24.86
CA TYR A 362 -11.62 -23.47 -26.25
C TYR A 362 -11.37 -24.98 -26.36
N LEU A 363 -10.50 -25.56 -25.52
CA LEU A 363 -10.30 -27.00 -25.48
C LEU A 363 -11.61 -27.74 -25.18
N ILE A 364 -12.40 -27.23 -24.23
CA ILE A 364 -13.68 -27.84 -23.84
C ILE A 364 -14.74 -27.60 -24.90
N ASN A 365 -15.02 -26.34 -25.22
CA ASN A 365 -16.18 -25.95 -26.01
C ASN A 365 -15.94 -26.15 -27.50
N THR A 366 -14.76 -25.76 -28.01
CA THR A 366 -14.48 -25.75 -29.45
C THR A 366 -13.86 -27.05 -29.93
N LEU A 367 -12.97 -27.67 -29.14
CA LEU A 367 -12.33 -28.94 -29.50
C LEU A 367 -13.00 -30.17 -28.88
N GLY A 368 -13.96 -30.00 -27.97
CA GLY A 368 -14.72 -31.10 -27.38
C GLY A 368 -13.89 -32.02 -26.48
N ILE A 369 -12.81 -31.51 -25.87
CA ILE A 369 -12.00 -32.27 -24.91
C ILE A 369 -12.77 -32.31 -23.58
N PRO A 370 -13.04 -33.50 -23.01
CA PRO A 370 -13.70 -33.59 -21.71
C PRO A 370 -12.92 -32.83 -20.63
N ASN A 371 -13.61 -32.04 -19.80
CA ASN A 371 -12.95 -31.29 -18.71
C ASN A 371 -12.16 -32.21 -17.75
N THR A 372 -12.58 -33.46 -17.58
CA THR A 372 -11.85 -34.49 -16.80
C THR A 372 -10.48 -34.85 -17.39
N ASN A 373 -10.26 -34.60 -18.68
CA ASN A 373 -9.00 -34.84 -19.38
C ASN A 373 -8.05 -33.64 -19.33
N ILE A 374 -8.46 -32.52 -18.71
CA ILE A 374 -7.68 -31.29 -18.66
C ILE A 374 -7.14 -31.08 -17.25
N THR A 375 -5.82 -31.05 -17.11
CA THR A 375 -5.13 -30.59 -15.91
C THR A 375 -4.84 -29.10 -16.06
N TYR A 376 -5.55 -28.27 -15.32
CA TYR A 376 -5.44 -26.81 -15.37
C TYR A 376 -4.72 -26.29 -14.13
N LEU A 377 -3.67 -25.50 -14.32
CA LEU A 377 -2.85 -24.92 -13.26
C LEU A 377 -2.64 -23.43 -13.52
N THR A 378 -2.76 -22.61 -12.47
CA THR A 378 -2.33 -21.21 -12.49
C THR A 378 -1.27 -20.97 -11.44
N ASN A 379 -0.30 -20.11 -11.75
CA ASN A 379 0.83 -19.79 -10.87
C ASN A 379 1.46 -21.07 -10.28
N ALA A 380 1.76 -22.01 -11.17
CA ALA A 380 2.20 -23.35 -10.84
C ALA A 380 3.66 -23.37 -10.43
N THR A 381 3.94 -24.10 -9.35
CA THR A 381 5.27 -24.43 -8.87
C THR A 381 5.93 -25.53 -9.70
N SER A 382 7.25 -25.66 -9.62
CA SER A 382 8.00 -26.71 -10.33
C SER A 382 7.48 -28.12 -10.00
N ALA A 383 7.15 -28.35 -8.72
CA ALA A 383 6.60 -29.62 -8.26
C ALA A 383 5.21 -29.92 -8.86
N GLN A 384 4.31 -28.93 -8.91
CA GLN A 384 2.97 -29.10 -9.46
C GLN A 384 3.01 -29.43 -10.96
N ILE A 385 3.88 -28.75 -11.72
CA ILE A 385 4.04 -29.01 -13.16
C ILE A 385 4.58 -30.43 -13.38
N LYS A 386 5.62 -30.84 -12.63
CA LYS A 386 6.19 -32.19 -12.71
C LYS A 386 5.17 -33.28 -12.34
N GLN A 387 4.33 -33.04 -11.33
CA GLN A 387 3.24 -33.96 -10.98
C GLN A 387 2.20 -34.08 -12.10
N ALA A 388 1.83 -32.97 -12.74
CA ALA A 388 0.91 -32.98 -13.89
C ALA A 388 1.48 -33.76 -15.07
N ILE A 389 2.76 -33.54 -15.42
CA ILE A 389 3.47 -34.30 -16.46
C ILE A 389 3.49 -35.78 -16.11
N ASN A 390 3.87 -36.13 -14.88
CA ASN A 390 3.92 -37.52 -14.41
C ASN A 390 2.57 -38.22 -14.46
N LYS A 391 1.47 -37.50 -14.23
CA LYS A 391 0.11 -38.06 -14.36
C LYS A 391 -0.25 -38.30 -15.82
N VAL A 392 -0.05 -37.30 -16.68
CA VAL A 392 -0.50 -37.35 -18.09
C VAL A 392 0.34 -38.30 -18.93
N LYS A 393 1.65 -38.41 -18.66
CA LYS A 393 2.52 -39.32 -19.41
C LYS A 393 2.15 -40.80 -19.27
N GLN A 394 1.38 -41.19 -18.25
CA GLN A 394 0.92 -42.58 -18.06
C GLN A 394 -0.29 -42.94 -18.92
N LEU A 395 -1.02 -41.94 -19.44
CA LEU A 395 -2.27 -42.17 -20.16
C LEU A 395 -2.11 -42.99 -21.45
N PRO A 396 -1.03 -42.85 -22.24
CA PRO A 396 -0.77 -43.73 -23.38
C PRO A 396 -0.66 -45.22 -23.04
N LEU A 397 -0.30 -45.59 -21.81
CA LEU A 397 -0.21 -46.99 -21.37
C LEU A 397 -1.58 -47.67 -21.27
N VAL A 398 -2.65 -46.89 -21.04
CA VAL A 398 -4.03 -47.39 -20.92
C VAL A 398 -4.90 -47.00 -22.11
N ASN A 399 -4.44 -46.05 -22.94
CA ASN A 399 -5.10 -45.61 -24.15
C ASN A 399 -4.06 -45.39 -25.26
N SER A 400 -3.87 -46.39 -26.13
CA SER A 400 -2.90 -46.34 -27.22
C SER A 400 -3.19 -45.26 -28.28
N ASN A 401 -4.39 -44.66 -28.27
CA ASN A 401 -4.76 -43.54 -29.14
C ASN A 401 -4.61 -42.17 -28.45
N ALA A 402 -4.00 -42.11 -27.27
CA ALA A 402 -3.88 -40.88 -26.49
C ALA A 402 -3.13 -39.79 -27.25
N GLU A 403 -3.73 -38.60 -27.33
CA GLU A 403 -3.07 -37.37 -27.77
C GLU A 403 -2.87 -36.45 -26.57
N ILE A 404 -1.74 -35.76 -26.51
CA ILE A 404 -1.38 -34.88 -25.40
C ILE A 404 -1.18 -33.46 -25.92
N ILE A 405 -1.86 -32.49 -25.31
CA ILE A 405 -1.65 -31.05 -25.51
C ILE A 405 -0.99 -30.48 -24.26
N PHE A 406 0.13 -29.81 -24.41
CA PHE A 406 0.77 -29.05 -23.34
C PHE A 406 0.76 -27.58 -23.72
N TYR A 407 0.00 -26.78 -22.99
CA TYR A 407 -0.06 -25.33 -23.17
C TYR A 407 0.57 -24.63 -21.97
N TYR A 408 1.46 -23.68 -22.25
CA TYR A 408 2.11 -22.87 -21.22
C TYR A 408 2.16 -21.40 -21.65
N ALA A 409 1.63 -20.52 -20.79
CA ALA A 409 1.85 -19.09 -20.84
C ALA A 409 2.61 -18.64 -19.58
N GLY A 410 3.71 -17.91 -19.75
CA GLY A 410 4.57 -17.51 -18.63
C GLY A 410 5.97 -17.11 -19.07
N HIS A 411 6.91 -17.10 -18.11
CA HIS A 411 8.32 -16.85 -18.41
C HIS A 411 9.01 -18.08 -18.99
N GLY A 412 9.92 -17.81 -19.92
CA GLY A 412 10.93 -18.75 -20.37
C GLY A 412 12.32 -18.12 -20.27
N LEU A 413 13.34 -18.93 -20.07
CA LEU A 413 14.72 -18.47 -20.05
C LEU A 413 15.65 -19.51 -20.69
N PRO A 414 16.65 -19.08 -21.47
CA PRO A 414 17.75 -19.94 -21.86
C PRO A 414 18.80 -19.98 -20.74
N ASP A 415 19.39 -21.16 -20.55
CA ASP A 415 20.60 -21.29 -19.75
C ASP A 415 21.79 -20.66 -20.48
N GLU A 416 22.62 -19.91 -19.76
CA GLU A 416 23.70 -19.12 -20.37
C GLU A 416 24.81 -20.00 -20.95
N LYS A 417 25.05 -21.17 -20.36
CA LYS A 417 26.17 -22.05 -20.72
C LYS A 417 25.73 -23.10 -21.73
N THR A 418 24.69 -23.84 -21.39
CA THR A 418 24.17 -24.98 -22.17
C THR A 418 23.24 -24.54 -23.30
N LYS A 419 22.75 -23.30 -23.27
CA LYS A 419 21.78 -22.73 -24.22
C LYS A 419 20.44 -23.48 -24.23
N GLU A 420 20.18 -24.33 -23.24
CA GLU A 420 18.92 -25.06 -23.08
C GLU A 420 17.80 -24.13 -22.69
N GLN A 421 16.60 -24.36 -23.24
CA GLN A 421 15.42 -23.57 -22.97
C GLN A 421 14.62 -24.15 -21.81
N TYR A 422 14.22 -23.30 -20.88
CA TYR A 422 13.44 -23.65 -19.70
C TYR A 422 12.15 -22.84 -19.66
N ILE A 423 11.06 -23.47 -19.23
CA ILE A 423 9.93 -22.74 -18.64
C ILE A 423 10.25 -22.45 -17.18
N ILE A 424 9.75 -21.31 -16.68
CA ILE A 424 10.03 -20.82 -15.34
C ILE A 424 8.76 -20.92 -14.47
N PRO A 425 8.71 -21.88 -13.54
CA PRO A 425 7.66 -21.96 -12.53
C PRO A 425 7.66 -20.73 -11.60
N VAL A 426 6.54 -20.40 -10.97
CA VAL A 426 6.44 -19.17 -10.14
C VAL A 426 7.30 -19.21 -8.88
N ASP A 427 7.76 -20.38 -8.44
CA ASP A 427 8.70 -20.56 -7.32
C ASP A 427 10.17 -20.52 -7.74
N VAL A 428 10.47 -20.24 -9.01
CA VAL A 428 11.83 -20.26 -9.57
C VAL A 428 12.20 -18.89 -10.14
N ASN A 429 13.38 -18.39 -9.78
CA ASN A 429 13.96 -17.18 -10.36
C ASN A 429 15.16 -17.48 -11.27
N SER A 430 15.60 -16.46 -12.00
CA SER A 430 16.66 -16.50 -13.01
C SER A 430 18.04 -16.89 -12.48
N SER A 431 18.29 -16.73 -11.16
CA SER A 431 19.53 -17.20 -10.52
C SER A 431 19.50 -18.70 -10.18
N ASN A 432 18.32 -19.31 -10.13
CA ASN A 432 18.10 -20.71 -9.74
C ASN A 432 17.50 -21.53 -10.90
N LEU A 433 17.98 -21.30 -12.12
CA LEU A 433 17.47 -21.93 -13.34
C LEU A 433 17.46 -23.47 -13.30
N SER A 434 18.30 -24.10 -12.48
CA SER A 434 18.32 -25.55 -12.24
C SER A 434 16.99 -26.11 -11.69
N PHE A 435 16.15 -25.28 -11.07
CA PHE A 435 14.81 -25.66 -10.61
C PHE A 435 13.70 -25.38 -11.63
N GLY A 436 14.04 -24.69 -12.73
CA GLY A 436 13.19 -24.59 -13.91
C GLY A 436 13.01 -25.96 -14.58
N ILE A 437 12.17 -26.00 -15.62
CA ILE A 437 11.88 -27.25 -16.33
C ILE A 437 12.27 -27.08 -17.80
N LYS A 438 13.16 -27.95 -18.28
CA LYS A 438 13.63 -27.89 -19.67
C LYS A 438 12.51 -28.25 -20.63
N ILE A 439 12.39 -27.55 -21.75
CA ILE A 439 11.41 -27.91 -22.79
C ILE A 439 11.65 -29.34 -23.31
N ASN A 440 12.92 -29.70 -23.54
CA ASN A 440 13.30 -31.06 -23.95
C ASN A 440 12.95 -32.12 -22.91
N GLU A 441 12.97 -31.78 -21.61
CA GLU A 441 12.53 -32.70 -20.54
C GLU A 441 11.01 -32.89 -20.61
N ILE A 442 10.24 -31.81 -20.76
CA ILE A 442 8.77 -31.89 -20.91
C ILE A 442 8.40 -32.75 -22.12
N GLU A 443 9.02 -32.48 -23.27
CA GLU A 443 8.81 -33.25 -24.50
C GLU A 443 9.16 -34.73 -24.30
N SER A 444 10.36 -35.02 -23.82
CA SER A 444 10.82 -36.40 -23.61
C SER A 444 9.94 -37.17 -22.62
N GLU A 445 9.48 -36.53 -21.56
CA GLU A 445 8.61 -37.15 -20.55
C GLU A 445 7.22 -37.45 -21.11
N LEU A 446 6.60 -36.50 -21.82
CA LEU A 446 5.27 -36.70 -22.41
C LEU A 446 5.29 -37.70 -23.58
N SER A 447 6.41 -37.81 -24.30
CA SER A 447 6.60 -38.76 -25.41
C SER A 447 7.00 -40.16 -24.96
N SER A 448 7.43 -40.34 -23.70
CA SER A 448 8.07 -41.58 -23.21
C SER A 448 7.25 -42.87 -23.40
N ASN A 449 5.92 -42.76 -23.34
CA ASN A 449 5.01 -43.89 -23.50
C ASN A 449 4.33 -43.95 -24.88
N ASN A 450 4.95 -43.35 -25.90
CA ASN A 450 4.51 -43.38 -27.30
C ASN A 450 3.04 -42.97 -27.49
N PRO A 451 2.60 -41.78 -27.01
CA PRO A 451 1.29 -41.25 -27.36
C PRO A 451 1.14 -41.16 -28.87
N LYS A 452 -0.11 -41.18 -29.35
CA LYS A 452 -0.43 -40.94 -30.75
C LYS A 452 0.14 -39.60 -31.22
N ARG A 453 0.13 -38.56 -30.38
CA ARG A 453 0.73 -37.25 -30.67
C ARG A 453 0.99 -36.45 -29.41
N VAL A 454 2.04 -35.65 -29.39
CA VAL A 454 2.27 -34.60 -28.39
C VAL A 454 2.34 -33.23 -29.09
N LEU A 455 1.53 -32.27 -28.64
CA LEU A 455 1.55 -30.90 -29.13
C LEU A 455 1.88 -29.96 -27.97
N LEU A 456 3.03 -29.31 -28.04
CA LEU A 456 3.44 -28.26 -27.11
C LEU A 456 3.12 -26.90 -27.73
N ILE A 457 2.47 -26.03 -26.96
CA ILE A 457 2.12 -24.66 -27.33
C ILE A 457 2.69 -23.74 -26.24
N LEU A 458 3.67 -22.93 -26.60
CA LEU A 458 4.48 -22.17 -25.65
C LEU A 458 4.36 -20.67 -25.92
N ASP A 459 3.55 -19.98 -25.11
CA ASP A 459 3.49 -18.52 -25.06
C ASP A 459 4.47 -17.97 -24.01
N ALA A 460 5.76 -18.09 -24.33
CA ALA A 460 6.86 -17.67 -23.48
C ALA A 460 8.05 -17.19 -24.31
N CYS A 461 8.84 -16.26 -23.77
CA CYS A 461 10.08 -15.80 -24.38
C CYS A 461 11.21 -16.76 -24.05
N PHE A 462 12.02 -17.20 -25.03
CA PHE A 462 13.19 -18.05 -24.75
C PHE A 462 14.53 -17.42 -25.18
N SER A 463 14.50 -16.18 -25.68
CA SER A 463 15.67 -15.33 -25.94
C SER A 463 16.22 -14.67 -24.66
N GLY A 464 15.49 -14.82 -23.55
CA GLY A 464 15.70 -14.14 -22.28
C GLY A 464 15.15 -12.71 -22.24
N ALA A 465 14.61 -12.17 -23.33
CA ALA A 465 13.90 -10.89 -23.29
C ALA A 465 12.50 -11.08 -22.65
N ALA A 466 12.21 -10.46 -21.51
CA ALA A 466 10.88 -10.59 -20.89
C ALA A 466 9.77 -9.85 -21.65
N ARG A 467 8.53 -10.27 -21.37
CA ARG A 467 7.28 -9.74 -21.94
C ARG A 467 7.05 -8.26 -21.64
N ASN A 468 7.48 -7.74 -20.48
CA ASN A 468 7.22 -6.36 -20.03
C ASN A 468 8.44 -5.55 -19.59
N GLU A 469 9.52 -6.18 -19.11
CA GLU A 469 10.80 -5.55 -18.76
C GLU A 469 11.82 -6.67 -18.57
N SER A 470 13.03 -6.50 -19.08
CA SER A 470 14.05 -7.55 -19.14
C SER A 470 14.28 -8.26 -17.79
N LEU A 471 14.02 -9.58 -17.72
CA LEU A 471 14.52 -10.48 -16.65
C LEU A 471 16.06 -10.42 -16.57
N LEU A 472 16.67 -9.90 -17.64
CA LEU A 472 18.09 -9.74 -17.87
C LEU A 472 18.57 -8.30 -17.64
N SER A 473 17.87 -7.44 -16.90
CA SER A 473 18.42 -6.09 -16.60
C SER A 473 19.81 -6.16 -15.94
N ASN A 474 20.17 -7.31 -15.34
CA ASN A 474 21.51 -7.63 -14.83
C ASN A 474 22.38 -8.54 -15.74
N ARG A 475 21.87 -9.07 -16.86
CA ARG A 475 22.63 -9.91 -17.78
C ARG A 475 22.99 -9.10 -19.04
N ALA A 476 24.28 -8.83 -19.20
CA ALA A 476 24.83 -7.95 -20.24
C ALA A 476 24.64 -8.45 -21.69
N VAL A 477 24.20 -9.70 -21.90
CA VAL A 477 24.21 -10.35 -23.22
C VAL A 477 22.92 -11.16 -23.45
N ARG A 478 22.24 -10.89 -24.58
CA ARG A 478 21.16 -11.76 -25.07
C ARG A 478 21.73 -13.10 -25.48
N VAL A 479 21.15 -14.18 -24.98
CA VAL A 479 21.62 -15.53 -25.27
C VAL A 479 20.72 -16.15 -26.34
N ARG A 480 21.31 -16.53 -27.47
CA ARG A 480 20.63 -17.35 -28.48
C ARG A 480 20.53 -18.79 -27.96
N PRO A 481 19.32 -19.32 -27.68
CA PRO A 481 19.14 -20.71 -27.29
C PRO A 481 19.51 -21.68 -28.41
N LYS A 482 19.87 -22.91 -28.04
CA LYS A 482 20.01 -24.01 -28.99
C LYS A 482 18.64 -24.53 -29.39
N GLU A 483 18.54 -25.12 -30.58
CA GLU A 483 17.31 -25.75 -31.04
C GLU A 483 16.95 -26.97 -30.17
N ASN A 484 15.65 -27.19 -29.98
CA ASN A 484 15.16 -28.36 -29.26
C ASN A 484 15.27 -29.61 -30.13
N VAL A 485 15.83 -30.67 -29.57
CA VAL A 485 15.87 -31.98 -30.24
C VAL A 485 14.60 -32.72 -29.86
N ILE A 486 13.66 -32.78 -30.80
CA ILE A 486 12.31 -33.30 -30.57
C ILE A 486 12.22 -34.75 -31.04
N LYS A 487 11.77 -35.66 -30.17
CA LYS A 487 11.58 -37.09 -30.48
C LYS A 487 10.09 -37.43 -30.64
N GLY A 488 9.80 -38.68 -31.00
CA GLY A 488 8.43 -39.19 -31.06
C GLY A 488 7.53 -38.48 -32.06
N ASN A 489 6.22 -38.56 -31.84
CA ASN A 489 5.22 -37.84 -32.63
C ASN A 489 4.91 -36.46 -32.00
N SER A 490 5.96 -35.65 -31.81
CA SER A 490 5.89 -34.37 -31.13
C SER A 490 5.99 -33.17 -32.06
N ILE A 491 5.23 -32.12 -31.74
CA ILE A 491 5.22 -30.82 -32.41
C ILE A 491 5.29 -29.72 -31.36
N ILE A 492 6.12 -28.71 -31.58
CA ILE A 492 6.24 -27.52 -30.73
C ILE A 492 5.84 -26.29 -31.53
N LEU A 493 4.87 -25.53 -31.03
CA LEU A 493 4.49 -24.20 -31.46
C LEU A 493 4.96 -23.20 -30.41
N SER A 494 5.81 -22.24 -30.78
CA SER A 494 6.34 -21.22 -29.87
C SER A 494 5.93 -19.82 -30.33
N ALA A 495 5.64 -18.95 -29.36
CA ALA A 495 5.14 -17.59 -29.60
C ALA A 495 6.14 -16.64 -30.25
N SER A 496 7.43 -16.88 -30.11
CA SER A 496 8.48 -16.04 -30.68
C SER A 496 9.70 -16.87 -31.09
N SER A 497 10.49 -16.31 -32.01
CA SER A 497 11.78 -16.88 -32.37
C SER A 497 12.78 -16.74 -31.21
N ASN A 498 13.91 -17.43 -31.36
CA ASN A 498 14.99 -17.50 -30.37
C ASN A 498 15.68 -16.15 -30.08
N GLU A 499 15.38 -15.10 -30.85
CA GLU A 499 16.01 -13.78 -30.76
C GLU A 499 15.01 -12.67 -30.37
N GLU A 500 13.72 -13.00 -30.31
CA GLU A 500 12.61 -12.07 -30.07
C GLU A 500 11.91 -12.37 -28.74
N ALA A 501 11.07 -11.45 -28.28
CA ALA A 501 10.25 -11.62 -27.09
C ALA A 501 8.81 -11.94 -27.48
N SER A 502 8.13 -12.79 -26.71
CA SER A 502 6.66 -12.83 -26.68
C SER A 502 6.11 -11.59 -25.95
N LYS A 503 5.10 -10.95 -26.53
CA LYS A 503 4.53 -9.68 -26.07
C LYS A 503 3.10 -9.84 -25.57
N ALA A 504 2.73 -9.00 -24.61
CA ALA A 504 1.33 -8.78 -24.27
C ALA A 504 0.63 -8.00 -25.39
N TYR A 505 -0.66 -8.25 -25.56
CA TYR A 505 -1.55 -7.43 -26.36
C TYR A 505 -2.58 -6.78 -25.43
N ASP A 506 -2.20 -5.64 -24.83
CA ASP A 506 -2.95 -5.00 -23.74
C ASP A 506 -4.41 -4.65 -24.13
N GLU A 507 -4.66 -4.19 -25.37
CA GLU A 507 -6.02 -3.90 -25.86
C GLU A 507 -6.94 -5.12 -25.79
N MET A 508 -6.39 -6.31 -25.97
CA MET A 508 -7.12 -7.57 -25.97
C MET A 508 -6.99 -8.34 -24.65
N GLN A 509 -6.21 -7.84 -23.69
CA GLN A 509 -5.97 -8.52 -22.39
C GLN A 509 -5.49 -9.98 -22.52
N HIS A 510 -4.60 -10.21 -23.50
CA HIS A 510 -4.03 -11.51 -23.82
C HIS A 510 -2.54 -11.41 -24.15
N GLY A 511 -1.87 -12.56 -24.23
CA GLY A 511 -0.64 -12.70 -24.99
C GLY A 511 -0.92 -12.55 -26.47
N MET A 512 -0.09 -11.82 -27.20
CA MET A 512 -0.34 -11.55 -28.62
C MET A 512 -0.44 -12.85 -29.43
N PHE A 513 0.42 -13.83 -29.12
CA PHE A 513 0.36 -15.16 -29.71
C PHE A 513 -0.92 -15.90 -29.34
N THR A 514 -1.24 -15.98 -28.05
CA THR A 514 -2.46 -16.66 -27.58
C THR A 514 -3.73 -16.02 -28.17
N TYR A 515 -3.81 -14.70 -28.24
CA TYR A 515 -4.93 -13.99 -28.87
C TYR A 515 -5.17 -14.47 -30.31
N PHE A 516 -4.14 -14.46 -31.16
CA PHE A 516 -4.29 -14.87 -32.56
C PHE A 516 -4.51 -16.38 -32.72
N LEU A 517 -3.99 -17.21 -31.80
CA LEU A 517 -4.31 -18.64 -31.74
C LEU A 517 -5.81 -18.84 -31.51
N LEU A 518 -6.36 -18.22 -30.47
CA LEU A 518 -7.77 -18.31 -30.12
C LEU A 518 -8.67 -17.71 -31.22
N LYS A 519 -8.25 -16.59 -31.83
CA LYS A 519 -8.93 -15.99 -32.97
C LYS A 519 -9.04 -16.96 -34.14
N LYS A 520 -7.95 -17.65 -34.50
CA LYS A 520 -8.00 -18.61 -35.60
C LYS A 520 -8.87 -19.82 -35.29
N LEU A 521 -8.82 -20.32 -34.05
CA LEU A 521 -9.71 -21.39 -33.59
C LEU A 521 -11.18 -20.94 -33.59
N GLN A 522 -11.45 -19.67 -33.29
CA GLN A 522 -12.79 -19.10 -33.35
C GLN A 522 -13.32 -19.08 -34.78
N GLU A 523 -12.56 -18.47 -35.70
CA GLU A 523 -12.91 -18.33 -37.12
C GLU A 523 -13.21 -19.69 -37.77
N THR A 524 -12.41 -20.69 -37.43
CA THR A 524 -12.49 -22.04 -38.02
C THR A 524 -13.38 -22.99 -37.22
N LYS A 525 -13.95 -22.54 -36.10
CA LYS A 525 -14.69 -23.38 -35.14
C LYS A 525 -13.88 -24.63 -34.74
N GLY A 526 -12.57 -24.46 -34.57
CA GLY A 526 -11.62 -25.52 -34.24
C GLY A 526 -11.20 -26.43 -35.42
N ASN A 527 -11.76 -26.25 -36.62
CA ASN A 527 -11.44 -27.08 -37.78
C ASN A 527 -10.33 -26.45 -38.64
N VAL A 528 -9.10 -26.49 -38.14
CA VAL A 528 -7.92 -25.98 -38.84
C VAL A 528 -6.78 -27.01 -38.81
N ASP A 529 -6.00 -27.11 -39.88
CA ASP A 529 -4.75 -27.86 -39.89
C ASP A 529 -3.58 -27.02 -39.36
N LEU A 530 -2.50 -27.68 -38.93
CA LEU A 530 -1.37 -27.00 -38.28
C LEU A 530 -0.61 -26.05 -39.22
N GLN A 531 -0.55 -26.32 -40.52
CA GLN A 531 0.10 -25.42 -41.48
C GLN A 531 -0.70 -24.11 -41.59
N THR A 532 -2.00 -24.21 -41.88
CA THR A 532 -2.90 -23.05 -42.01
C THR A 532 -2.95 -22.24 -40.71
N LEU A 533 -2.95 -22.91 -39.56
CA LEU A 533 -2.88 -22.23 -38.26
C LEU A 533 -1.54 -21.50 -38.09
N PHE A 534 -0.42 -22.17 -38.37
CA PHE A 534 0.90 -21.58 -38.24
C PHE A 534 1.08 -20.37 -39.16
N ASP A 535 0.67 -20.46 -40.43
CA ASP A 535 0.79 -19.35 -41.39
C ASP A 535 -0.01 -18.12 -40.92
N PHE A 536 -1.20 -18.35 -40.37
CA PHE A 536 -2.01 -17.28 -39.78
C PHE A 536 -1.32 -16.64 -38.57
N LEU A 537 -0.77 -17.45 -37.66
CA LEU A 537 -0.04 -16.96 -36.49
C LEU A 537 1.20 -16.17 -36.91
N TYR A 538 2.01 -16.74 -37.81
CA TYR A 538 3.24 -16.14 -38.32
C TYR A 538 2.98 -14.74 -38.88
N PHE A 539 1.96 -14.59 -39.73
CA PHE A 539 1.63 -13.30 -40.33
C PHE A 539 1.08 -12.31 -39.30
N ASN A 540 0.01 -12.67 -38.58
CA ASN A 540 -0.74 -11.72 -37.76
C ASN A 540 0.03 -11.29 -36.50
N VAL A 541 0.74 -12.21 -35.84
CA VAL A 541 1.54 -11.86 -34.65
C VAL A 541 2.67 -10.92 -35.06
N ARG A 542 3.37 -11.23 -36.15
CA ARG A 542 4.51 -10.44 -36.63
C ARG A 542 4.12 -9.05 -37.10
N GLU A 543 3.01 -8.94 -37.83
CA GLU A 543 2.47 -7.64 -38.26
C GLU A 543 2.04 -6.81 -37.04
N LYS A 544 1.23 -7.40 -36.16
CA LYS A 544 0.66 -6.67 -35.02
C LYS A 544 1.71 -6.25 -34.00
N SER A 545 2.73 -7.07 -33.77
CA SER A 545 3.83 -6.72 -32.87
C SER A 545 4.66 -5.56 -33.44
N LEU A 546 4.89 -5.53 -34.75
CA LEU A 546 5.60 -4.42 -35.40
C LEU A 546 4.80 -3.12 -35.25
N LEU A 547 3.49 -3.17 -35.50
CA LEU A 547 2.62 -1.99 -35.45
C LEU A 547 2.46 -1.41 -34.03
N ILE A 548 2.35 -2.26 -33.00
CA ILE A 548 2.10 -1.80 -31.63
C ILE A 548 3.39 -1.59 -30.84
N ASN A 549 4.38 -2.45 -31.02
CA ASN A 549 5.57 -2.49 -30.17
C ASN A 549 6.84 -2.01 -30.87
N ASN A 550 6.78 -1.66 -32.17
CA ASN A 550 7.95 -1.35 -33.00
C ASN A 550 9.04 -2.45 -32.97
N GLN A 551 8.63 -3.69 -32.72
CA GLN A 551 9.51 -4.86 -32.58
C GLN A 551 8.85 -6.09 -33.19
N PHE A 552 9.64 -6.97 -33.79
CA PHE A 552 9.12 -8.24 -34.30
C PHE A 552 8.93 -9.25 -33.16
N GLN A 553 7.83 -9.99 -33.29
CA GLN A 553 7.55 -11.26 -32.63
C GLN A 553 7.15 -12.24 -33.73
N THR A 554 8.00 -13.22 -33.99
CA THR A 554 7.83 -14.18 -35.08
C THR A 554 7.59 -15.58 -34.51
N PRO A 555 6.35 -16.10 -34.54
CA PRO A 555 6.06 -17.46 -34.12
C PRO A 555 6.89 -18.50 -34.88
N THR A 556 7.18 -19.62 -34.22
CA THR A 556 7.92 -20.74 -34.82
C THR A 556 7.19 -22.06 -34.62
N ILE A 557 7.32 -22.96 -35.58
CA ILE A 557 6.88 -24.35 -35.45
C ILE A 557 8.06 -25.30 -35.64
N THR A 558 8.16 -26.33 -34.81
CA THR A 558 9.15 -27.39 -34.94
C THR A 558 8.44 -28.74 -34.85
N LYS A 559 8.73 -29.62 -35.81
CA LYS A 559 8.12 -30.94 -35.94
C LYS A 559 9.20 -32.01 -35.78
N SER A 560 8.94 -33.08 -35.05
CA SER A 560 9.91 -34.19 -34.97
C SER A 560 10.18 -34.77 -36.37
N PRO A 561 11.44 -35.12 -36.71
CA PRO A 561 11.77 -35.80 -37.96
C PRO A 561 11.05 -37.14 -38.16
N GLN A 562 10.52 -37.75 -37.09
CA GLN A 562 9.76 -39.02 -37.14
C GLN A 562 8.34 -38.84 -37.70
N ILE A 563 7.82 -37.61 -37.75
CA ILE A 563 6.49 -37.31 -38.29
C ILE A 563 6.57 -37.21 -39.81
N GLN A 564 6.10 -38.25 -40.50
CA GLN A 564 6.08 -38.30 -41.97
C GLN A 564 5.01 -37.38 -42.58
N ASN A 565 3.86 -37.24 -41.92
CA ASN A 565 2.77 -36.39 -42.38
C ASN A 565 3.18 -34.93 -42.48
N ASN A 566 2.71 -34.25 -43.52
CA ASN A 566 2.87 -32.81 -43.67
C ASN A 566 1.97 -32.06 -42.67
N LEU A 567 2.34 -30.83 -42.31
CA LEU A 567 1.59 -30.05 -41.32
C LEU A 567 0.14 -29.75 -41.76
N ASN A 568 -0.11 -29.69 -43.07
CA ASN A 568 -1.45 -29.50 -43.65
C ASN A 568 -2.35 -30.76 -43.54
N GLU A 569 -1.78 -31.92 -43.23
CA GLU A 569 -2.51 -33.17 -42.98
C GLU A 569 -2.86 -33.35 -41.49
N ILE A 570 -2.28 -32.53 -40.62
CA ILE A 570 -2.42 -32.66 -39.17
C ILE A 570 -3.42 -31.62 -38.68
N LYS A 571 -4.62 -32.07 -38.28
CA LYS A 571 -5.60 -31.21 -37.61
C LYS A 571 -5.13 -30.83 -36.21
N PHE A 572 -5.41 -29.59 -35.82
CA PHE A 572 -5.15 -29.09 -34.47
C PHE A 572 -5.84 -29.95 -33.41
#